data_AF-A0A2C8F5P8-F1
#
_entry.id   AF-A0A2C8F5P8-F1
#
_cell.length_a   1.000
_cell.length_b   1.000
_cell.length_c   1.000
_cell.angle_alpha   90.00
_cell.angle_beta   90.00
_cell.angle_gamma   90.00
#
_symmetry.space_group_name_H-M   'P 1'
#
loop_
_entity.id
_entity.type
_entity.pdbx_description
1 polymer ?
#
loop_
_entity_poly.entity_id
_entity_poly.type
_entity_poly.pdbx_seq_one_letter_code
_entity_poly.pdbx_strand_id
1 'polypeptide(L)' 'MILDANQLASIRQHNDEELRRGSRATHGYPAHTVQNLLHTVEALKKEKRKWKKLAQTRGKALDKIQAIAGEAKPQED' A
#
# COMPACT_ATOMS: atom_id res chain seq x y z
N MET A 1 10.81 7.65 10.92
CA MET A 1 11.34 6.29 10.66
C MET A 1 10.26 5.50 9.94
N ILE A 2 10.51 5.00 8.73
CA ILE A 2 9.55 4.18 7.97
C ILE A 2 9.95 2.72 8.17
N LEU A 3 9.02 1.88 8.63
CA LEU A 3 9.26 0.45 8.81
C LEU A 3 9.40 -0.24 7.45
N ASP A 4 10.45 -1.05 7.27
CA ASP A 4 10.63 -1.88 6.10
C ASP A 4 9.79 -3.19 6.17
N ALA A 5 9.87 -4.00 5.11
CA ALA A 5 9.10 -5.24 5.02
C ALA A 5 9.54 -6.30 6.05
N ASN A 6 10.83 -6.37 6.37
CA ASN A 6 11.39 -7.34 7.31
C ASN A 6 11.02 -6.95 8.74
N GLN A 7 11.07 -5.66 9.06
CA GLN A 7 10.62 -5.12 10.35
C GLN A 7 9.12 -5.41 10.58
N LEU A 8 8.28 -5.21 9.57
CA LEU A 8 6.85 -5.55 9.68
C LEU A 8 6.61 -7.06 9.83
N ALA A 9 7.41 -7.90 9.17
CA ALA A 9 7.32 -9.35 9.32
C ALA A 9 7.72 -9.80 10.73
N SER A 10 8.81 -9.24 11.27
CA SER A 10 9.25 -9.51 12.64
C SER A 10 8.20 -9.09 13.67
N ILE A 11 7.59 -7.90 13.51
CA ILE A 11 6.51 -7.44 14.39
C ILE A 11 5.30 -8.38 14.31
N ARG A 12 4.92 -8.82 13.11
CA ARG A 12 3.82 -9.77 12.93
C ARG A 12 4.09 -11.09 13.66
N GLN A 13 5.26 -11.68 13.44
CA GLN A 13 5.64 -12.93 14.08
C GLN A 13 5.61 -12.83 15.61
N HIS A 14 6.23 -11.78 16.16
CA HIS A 14 6.22 -11.56 17.60
C HIS A 14 4.80 -11.34 18.14
N ASN A 15 3.98 -10.57 17.43
CA ASN A 15 2.60 -10.34 17.82
C ASN A 15 1.74 -11.61 17.80
N ASP A 16 1.97 -12.49 16.83
CA ASP A 16 1.29 -13.79 16.74
C ASP A 16 1.68 -14.70 17.91
N GLU A 17 2.93 -14.65 18.37
CA GLU A 17 3.39 -15.34 19.58
C GLU A 17 2.71 -14.78 20.84
N GLU A 18 2.58 -13.45 20.95
CA GLU A 18 1.91 -12.80 22.08
C GLU A 18 0.41 -13.12 22.13
N LEU A 19 -0.27 -13.13 20.97
CA LEU A 19 -1.67 -13.60 20.87
C LEU A 19 -1.81 -15.06 21.33
N ARG A 20 -0.85 -15.91 20.99
CA ARG A 20 -0.85 -17.32 21.41
C ARG A 20 -0.62 -17.49 22.91
N ARG A 21 0.17 -16.60 23.54
CA ARG A 21 0.46 -16.64 24.99
C ARG A 21 -0.75 -16.24 25.84
N GLY A 22 -1.69 -15.46 25.31
CA GLY A 22 -2.94 -15.12 25.99
C GLY A 22 -2.70 -14.44 27.34
N SER A 23 -3.17 -15.05 28.43
CA SER A 23 -3.00 -14.51 29.79
C SER A 23 -1.54 -14.48 30.29
N ARG A 24 -0.62 -15.16 29.60
CA ARG A 24 0.83 -15.13 29.86
C ARG A 24 1.58 -14.19 28.91
N ALA A 25 0.87 -13.36 28.15
CA ALA A 25 1.48 -12.39 27.26
C ALA A 25 2.36 -11.40 28.06
N THR A 26 3.41 -10.93 27.40
CA THR A 26 4.37 -9.98 27.96
C THR A 26 3.68 -8.64 28.23
N HIS A 27 4.06 -7.95 29.31
CA HIS A 27 3.50 -6.64 29.63
C HIS A 27 3.90 -5.61 28.57
N GLY A 28 2.92 -4.88 28.01
CA GLY A 28 3.16 -3.98 26.89
C GLY A 28 1.87 -3.60 26.15
N TYR A 29 2.02 -3.17 24.90
CA TYR A 29 0.86 -2.85 24.06
C TYR A 29 0.02 -4.11 23.79
N PRO A 30 -1.32 -4.03 23.84
CA PRO A 30 -2.18 -5.19 23.60
C PRO A 30 -1.95 -5.79 22.21
N ALA A 31 -1.75 -7.11 22.14
CA ALA A 31 -1.45 -7.79 20.88
C ALA A 31 -2.56 -7.63 19.82
N HIS A 32 -3.82 -7.49 20.25
CA HIS A 32 -4.93 -7.16 19.36
C HIS A 32 -4.82 -5.75 18.75
N THR A 33 -4.32 -4.78 19.51
CA THR A 33 -4.09 -3.41 19.01
C THR A 33 -3.00 -3.43 17.94
N VAL A 34 -1.89 -4.11 18.20
CA VAL A 34 -0.81 -4.26 17.21
C VAL A 34 -1.30 -5.01 15.97
N GLN A 35 -2.11 -6.06 16.13
CA GLN A 35 -2.73 -6.77 15.02
C GLN A 35 -3.61 -5.86 14.15
N ASN A 36 -4.45 -5.02 14.78
CA ASN A 36 -5.28 -4.05 14.06
C ASN A 36 -4.44 -3.05 13.27
N LEU A 37 -3.35 -2.54 13.86
CA LEU A 37 -2.43 -1.65 13.17
C LEU A 37 -1.75 -2.33 11.97
N LEU A 38 -1.32 -3.59 12.11
CA LEU A 38 -0.77 -4.37 11.00
C LEU A 38 -1.78 -4.52 9.85
N HIS A 39 -3.06 -4.78 10.18
CA HIS A 39 -4.13 -4.83 9.17
C HIS A 39 -4.34 -3.48 8.47
N THR A 40 -4.34 -2.38 9.22
CA THR A 40 -4.44 -1.03 8.64
C THR A 40 -3.28 -0.75 7.68
N VAL A 41 -2.04 -1.10 8.06
CA VAL A 41 -0.87 -0.95 7.19
C VAL A 41 -1.04 -1.74 5.88
N GLU A 42 -1.56 -2.95 5.94
CA GLU A 42 -1.82 -3.76 4.75
C GLU A 42 -2.91 -3.19 3.85
N ALA A 43 -4.00 -2.69 4.44
CA ALA A 43 -5.06 -2.00 3.71
C ALA A 43 -4.50 -0.78 2.95
N LEU A 44 -3.72 0.06 3.63
CA LEU A 44 -3.08 1.23 3.02
C LEU A 44 -2.09 0.84 1.91
N LYS A 45 -1.33 -0.25 2.07
CA LYS A 45 -0.47 -0.78 1.00
C LYS A 45 -1.27 -1.19 -0.24
N LYS A 46 -2.44 -1.82 -0.05
CA LYS A 46 -3.33 -2.21 -1.17
C LYS A 46 -3.90 -0.98 -1.86
N GLU A 47 -4.34 0.02 -1.12
CA GLU A 47 -4.85 1.28 -1.68
C GLU A 47 -3.77 2.01 -2.47
N LYS A 48 -2.56 2.16 -1.90
CA LYS A 48 -1.41 2.76 -2.61
C LYS A 48 -1.16 2.08 -3.97
N ARG A 49 -1.24 0.74 -4.02
CA ARG A 49 -1.09 -0.01 -5.28
C ARG A 49 -2.22 0.30 -6.28
N LYS A 50 -3.47 0.38 -5.81
CA LYS A 50 -4.62 0.78 -6.64
C LYS A 50 -4.44 2.17 -7.23
N TRP A 51 -4.06 3.14 -6.40
CA TRP A 51 -3.81 4.52 -6.84
C TRP A 51 -2.67 4.61 -7.86
N LYS A 52 -1.57 3.88 -7.65
CA LYS A 52 -0.47 3.79 -8.62
C LYS A 52 -0.95 3.24 -9.97
N LYS A 53 -1.72 2.15 -9.95
CA LYS A 53 -2.27 1.55 -11.18
C LYS A 53 -3.21 2.52 -11.88
N LEU A 54 -4.08 3.21 -11.14
CA LEU A 54 -5.00 4.20 -11.70
C LEU A 54 -4.26 5.35 -12.36
N ALA A 55 -3.23 5.91 -11.72
CA ALA A 55 -2.42 6.98 -12.28
C ALA A 55 -1.72 6.54 -13.58
N GLN A 56 -1.16 5.32 -13.61
CA GLN A 56 -0.55 4.76 -14.83
C GLN A 56 -1.56 4.58 -15.96
N THR A 57 -2.76 4.08 -15.67
CA THR A 57 -3.83 3.95 -16.67
C THR A 57 -4.25 5.30 -17.21
N ARG A 58 -4.41 6.31 -16.34
CA ARG A 58 -4.76 7.67 -16.74
C ARG A 58 -3.68 8.33 -17.58
N GLY A 59 -2.40 8.15 -17.23
CA GLY A 59 -1.28 8.61 -18.05
C GLY A 59 -1.35 8.05 -19.47
N LYS A 60 -1.49 6.72 -19.61
CA LYS A 60 -1.64 6.08 -20.93
C LYS A 60 -2.85 6.58 -21.73
N ALA A 61 -3.95 6.88 -21.05
CA ALA A 61 -5.14 7.43 -21.71
C ALA A 61 -4.89 8.85 -22.21
N LEU A 62 -4.23 9.70 -21.42
CA LEU A 62 -3.83 11.04 -21.83
C LEU A 62 -2.84 11.02 -22.99
N ASP A 63 -1.84 10.12 -22.96
CA ASP A 63 -0.89 9.96 -24.06
C ASP A 63 -1.59 9.61 -25.38
N LYS A 64 -2.60 8.73 -25.33
CA LYS A 64 -3.42 8.38 -26.50
C LYS A 64 -4.25 9.55 -27.01
N ILE A 65 -4.86 10.31 -26.11
CA ILE A 65 -5.63 11.51 -26.46
C ILE A 65 -4.70 12.53 -27.13
N GLN A 66 -3.50 12.72 -26.59
CA GLN A 66 -2.50 13.62 -27.16
C GLN A 66 -2.05 13.18 -28.54
N ALA A 67 -1.85 11.88 -28.79
CA ALA A 67 -1.51 11.36 -30.11
C ALA A 67 -2.61 11.67 -31.13
N ILE A 68 -3.87 11.37 -30.81
CA ILE A 68 -5.03 11.65 -31.69
C ILE A 68 -5.18 13.16 -31.94
N ALA A 69 -5.07 13.98 -30.89
CA ALA A 69 -5.19 15.43 -31.02
C ALA A 69 -4.00 16.06 -31.77
N GLY A 70 -2.81 15.45 -31.69
CA GLY A 70 -1.62 15.85 -32.44
C GLY A 70 -1.73 15.51 -33.93
N GLU A 71 -2.28 14.34 -34.27
CA GLU A 71 -2.61 13.96 -35.65
C GLU A 71 -3.73 14.82 -36.25
N ALA A 72 -4.62 15.36 -35.41
CA ALA A 72 -5.71 16.24 -35.83
C ALA A 72 -5.31 17.70 -36.08
N LYS A 73 -4.06 18.10 -35.83
CA LYS A 73 -3.58 19.41 -36.27
C LYS A 73 -3.23 19.34 -37.76
N PRO A 74 -3.86 20.15 -38.63
CA PRO A 74 -3.35 20.32 -39.98
C PRO A 74 -1.91 20.85 -39.90
N GLN A 75 -1.03 20.30 -40.73
CA GLN A 75 0.22 20.96 -41.09
C GLN A 75 -0.15 22.35 -41.62
N GLU A 76 0.09 23.39 -40.82
CA GLU A 76 0.16 24.75 -41.32
C GLU A 76 1.51 24.88 -42.02
N ASP A 77 1.46 25.11 -43.34
CA ASP A 77 2.59 25.38 -44.23
C ASP A 77 3.41 26.62 -43.79
#